data_AF-A0A4Y2MWK2-F1
#
_entry.id   AF-A0A4Y2MWK2-F1
#
_cell.length_a   1.000
_cell.length_b   1.000
_cell.length_c   1.000
_cell.angle_alpha   90.00
_cell.angle_beta   90.00
_cell.angle_gamma   90.00
#
_symmetry.space_group_name_H-M   'P 1'
#
loop_
_entity.id
_entity.type
_entity.pdbx_description
1 polymer ?
#
loop_
_entity_poly.entity_id
_entity_poly.type
_entity_poly.pdbx_seq_one_letter_code
_entity_poly.pdbx_strand_id
1 'polypeptide(L)'
;MPKRKRGITGDAASRREAIRKRERRVVETEKKRSHRLSTMAQCGQDRRAEETEEQRNSRLSDMAPRGQERRAEETEEQKIDDWQ
;
A
#
# COMPACT_ATOMS: atom_id res chain seq x y z
N MET A 1 17.36 -10.54 -19.66
CA MET A 1 17.35 -9.39 -18.72
C MET A 1 17.78 -9.89 -17.33
N PRO A 2 18.83 -9.34 -16.70
CA PRO A 2 19.27 -9.77 -15.37
C PRO A 2 18.25 -9.36 -14.32
N LYS A 3 17.66 -10.32 -13.59
CA LYS A 3 16.72 -10.05 -12.50
C LYS A 3 17.50 -9.38 -11.36
N ARG A 4 17.24 -8.09 -11.12
CA ARG A 4 17.82 -7.35 -9.99
C ARG A 4 17.31 -7.99 -8.70
N LYS A 5 18.18 -8.68 -7.97
CA LYS A 5 17.89 -9.15 -6.60
C LYS A 5 17.65 -7.91 -5.75
N ARG A 6 16.40 -7.64 -5.37
CA ARG A 6 16.04 -6.55 -4.46
C ARG A 6 16.64 -6.93 -3.10
N GLY A 7 17.76 -6.30 -2.76
CA GLY A 7 18.52 -6.64 -1.56
C GLY A 7 17.65 -6.55 -0.30
N ILE A 8 17.69 -7.60 0.52
CA ILE A 8 17.01 -7.70 1.82
C ILE A 8 17.82 -6.93 2.91
N THR A 9 18.69 -6.02 2.51
CA THR A 9 19.46 -5.19 3.43
C THR A 9 18.63 -3.95 3.77
N GLY A 10 17.53 -4.16 4.49
CA GLY A 10 16.86 -3.06 5.18
C GLY A 10 17.81 -2.55 6.24
N ASP A 11 18.31 -1.32 6.07
CA ASP A 11 19.21 -0.68 7.02
C ASP A 11 18.66 -0.80 8.47
N ALA A 12 19.55 -1.06 9.43
CA ALA A 12 19.16 -1.33 10.81
C ALA A 12 18.42 -0.13 11.44
N ALA A 13 18.76 1.10 11.07
CA ALA A 13 18.05 2.29 11.53
C ALA A 13 16.65 2.38 10.90
N SER A 14 16.52 2.06 9.61
CA SER A 14 15.22 2.00 8.91
C SER A 14 14.26 0.98 9.56
N ARG A 15 14.77 -0.20 9.96
CA ARG A 15 13.98 -1.20 10.70
C ARG A 15 13.54 -0.70 12.06
N ARG A 16 14.45 -0.07 12.82
CA ARG A 16 14.13 0.52 14.14
C ARG A 16 13.08 1.64 14.03
N GLU A 17 13.17 2.48 13.00
CA GLU A 17 12.19 3.55 12.76
C GLU A 17 10.81 2.99 12.41
N ALA A 18 10.75 1.93 11.59
CA ALA A 18 9.49 1.26 11.25
C ALA A 18 8.79 0.68 12.49
N ILE A 19 9.56 0.05 13.40
CA ILE A 19 9.05 -0.46 14.67
C ILE A 19 8.49 0.68 15.52
N ARG A 20 9.25 1.77 15.72
CA ARG A 20 8.80 2.94 16.48
C ARG A 20 7.53 3.57 15.90
N LYS A 21 7.45 3.68 14.56
CA LYS A 21 6.25 4.18 13.86
C LYS A 21 5.05 3.27 14.10
N ARG A 22 5.25 1.95 14.11
CA ARG A 22 4.20 0.96 14.39
C ARG A 22 3.72 1.03 15.83
N GLU A 23 4.62 1.06 16.81
CA GLU A 23 4.26 1.18 18.23
C GLU A 23 3.43 2.44 18.49
N ARG A 24 3.82 3.58 17.89
CA ARG A 24 3.03 4.82 17.95
C ARG A 24 1.61 4.66 17.40
N ARG A 25 1.43 3.86 16.33
CA ARG A 25 0.11 3.60 15.71
C ARG A 25 -0.74 2.64 16.55
N VAL A 26 -0.12 1.76 17.33
CA VAL A 26 -0.84 0.79 18.17
C VAL A 26 -1.43 1.45 19.41
N VAL A 27 -0.71 2.40 20.02
CA VAL A 27 -1.14 3.08 21.26
C VAL A 27 -1.92 4.38 21.03
N GLU A 28 -2.14 4.79 19.79
CA GLU A 28 -2.82 6.06 19.53
C GLU A 28 -4.32 6.00 19.86
N THR A 29 -4.86 7.13 20.31
CA THR A 29 -6.30 7.29 20.50
C THR A 29 -7.02 7.40 19.17
N GLU A 30 -8.31 7.03 19.14
CA GLU A 30 -9.11 7.08 17.92
C GLU A 30 -9.13 8.49 17.31
N LYS A 31 -9.30 9.54 18.12
CA LYS A 31 -9.24 10.94 17.65
C LYS A 31 -7.92 11.25 16.91
N LYS A 32 -6.79 10.77 17.42
CA LYS A 32 -5.47 10.99 16.81
C LYS A 32 -5.31 10.15 15.54
N ARG A 33 -5.84 8.92 15.53
CA ARG A 33 -5.91 8.06 14.36
C ARG A 33 -6.71 8.71 13.25
N SER A 34 -7.94 9.14 13.53
CA SER A 34 -8.83 9.77 12.54
C SER A 34 -8.21 11.04 11.97
N HIS A 35 -7.62 11.90 12.82
CA HIS A 35 -6.94 13.10 12.35
C HIS A 35 -5.77 12.77 11.40
N ARG A 36 -4.91 11.81 11.76
CA ARG A 36 -3.79 11.41 10.89
C ARG A 36 -4.29 10.81 9.56
N LEU A 37 -5.31 9.96 9.59
CA LEU A 37 -5.88 9.36 8.38
C LEU A 37 -6.48 10.45 7.48
N SER A 38 -7.18 11.43 8.06
CA SER A 38 -7.72 12.58 7.34
C SER A 38 -6.62 13.40 6.68
N THR A 39 -5.54 13.72 7.39
CA THR A 39 -4.39 14.42 6.79
C THR A 39 -3.78 13.64 5.63
N MET A 40 -3.59 12.32 5.78
CA MET A 40 -3.04 11.50 4.69
C MET A 40 -3.98 11.40 3.49
N ALA A 41 -5.29 11.38 3.72
CA ALA A 41 -6.29 11.41 2.65
C ALA A 41 -6.25 12.75 1.89
N GLN A 42 -6.19 13.88 2.61
CA GLN A 42 -6.07 15.21 2.02
C GLN A 42 -4.80 15.34 1.18
N CYS A 43 -3.62 15.02 1.74
CA CYS A 43 -2.37 15.07 0.99
C CYS A 43 -2.40 14.13 -0.25
N GLY A 44 -3.11 13.01 -0.16
CA GLY A 44 -3.31 12.11 -1.29
C GLY A 44 -4.19 12.70 -2.39
N GLN A 45 -5.19 13.50 -2.03
CA GLN A 45 -6.02 14.25 -2.98
C GLN A 45 -5.24 15.39 -3.61
N ASP A 46 -4.51 16.18 -2.80
CA ASP A 46 -3.70 17.30 -3.28
C ASP A 46 -2.69 16.82 -4.33
N ARG A 47 -1.95 15.75 -4.03
CA ARG A 47 -1.01 15.14 -4.99
C ARG A 47 -1.69 14.66 -6.28
N ARG A 48 -2.92 14.16 -6.20
CA ARG A 48 -3.68 13.73 -7.39
C ARG A 48 -4.21 14.91 -8.20
N ALA A 49 -4.48 16.04 -7.56
CA ALA A 49 -4.87 17.27 -8.25
C ALA A 49 -3.70 17.87 -9.03
N GLU A 50 -2.47 17.64 -8.56
CA GLU A 50 -1.22 18.07 -9.21
C GLU A 50 -0.67 17.06 -10.25
N GLU A 51 -1.28 15.88 -10.40
CA GLU A 51 -0.83 14.88 -11.37
C GLU A 51 -1.03 15.36 -12.82
N THR A 52 -0.02 15.12 -13.67
CA THR A 52 -0.17 15.29 -15.12
C THR A 52 -1.00 14.15 -15.73
N GLU A 53 -1.54 14.35 -16.92
CA GLU A 53 -2.30 13.33 -17.67
C GLU A 53 -1.51 12.01 -17.82
N GLU A 54 -0.19 12.10 -18.08
CA GLU A 54 0.69 10.95 -18.22
C GLU A 54 0.88 10.20 -16.89
N GLN A 55 1.09 10.92 -15.79
CA GLN A 55 1.22 10.33 -14.45
C GLN A 55 -0.10 9.68 -14.00
N ARG A 56 -1.23 10.32 -14.30
CA ARG A 56 -2.56 9.80 -14.03
C ARG A 56 -2.80 8.50 -14.79
N ASN A 57 -2.47 8.47 -16.09
CA ASN A 57 -2.62 7.29 -16.92
C ASN A 57 -1.72 6.14 -16.44
N SER A 58 -0.46 6.42 -16.10
CA SER A 58 0.44 5.42 -15.51
C SER A 58 -0.12 4.86 -14.19
N ARG A 59 -0.61 5.72 -13.29
CA ARG A 59 -1.23 5.28 -12.02
C ARG A 59 -2.45 4.40 -12.25
N LEU A 60 -3.33 4.76 -13.19
CA LEU A 60 -4.54 3.98 -13.50
C LEU A 60 -4.20 2.64 -14.16
N SER A 61 -3.24 2.63 -15.08
CA SER A 61 -2.72 1.42 -15.72
C SER A 61 -2.10 0.46 -14.70
N ASP A 62 -1.47 0.96 -13.63
CA ASP A 62 -0.93 0.12 -12.54
C ASP A 62 -2.02 -0.45 -11.62
N MET A 63 -3.16 0.23 -11.46
CA MET A 63 -4.25 -0.19 -10.57
C MET A 63 -5.12 -1.30 -11.18
N ALA A 64 -5.38 -1.25 -12.48
CA ALA A 64 -6.21 -2.22 -13.19
C ALA A 64 -5.74 -3.68 -13.04
N PRO A 65 -4.46 -4.04 -13.31
CA PRO A 65 -3.99 -5.42 -13.19
C PRO A 65 -3.97 -5.89 -11.74
N ARG A 66 -3.62 -5.04 -10.77
CA ARG A 66 -3.68 -5.39 -9.34
C ARG A 66 -5.09 -5.67 -8.84
N GLY A 67 -6.11 -5.06 -9.44
CA GLY A 67 -7.51 -5.36 -9.15
C GLY A 67 -7.99 -6.66 -9.77
N GLN A 68 -7.39 -7.09 -10.88
CA GLN A 68 -7.66 -8.39 -11.50
C GLN A 68 -6.95 -9.52 -10.73
N GLU A 69 -5.69 -9.33 -10.36
CA GLU A 69 -4.91 -10.30 -9.59
C GLU A 69 -5.59 -10.65 -8.27
N ARG A 70 -6.03 -9.64 -7.50
CA ARG A 70 -6.76 -9.86 -6.24
C ARG A 70 -8.06 -10.65 -6.42
N ARG A 71 -8.82 -10.38 -7.48
CA ARG A 71 -10.07 -11.10 -7.78
C ARG A 71 -9.81 -12.53 -8.23
N ALA A 72 -8.73 -12.76 -8.97
CA ALA A 72 -8.30 -14.09 -9.36
C ALA A 72 -7.87 -14.91 -8.12
N GLU A 73 -7.08 -14.32 -7.22
CA GLU A 73 -6.65 -14.95 -5.96
C GLU A 73 -7.85 -15.31 -5.07
N GLU A 74 -8.81 -14.41 -4.89
CA GLU A 74 -10.06 -14.66 -4.15
C GLU A 74 -10.88 -15.81 -4.76
N THR A 75 -10.92 -15.91 -6.09
CA THR A 75 -11.62 -16.99 -6.79
C THR A 75 -10.91 -18.34 -6.62
N GLU A 76 -9.57 -18.35 -6.60
CA GLU A 76 -8.80 -19.57 -6.35
C GLU A 76 -8.93 -20.01 -4.88
N GLU A 77 -8.87 -19.09 -3.92
CA GLU A 77 -9.15 -19.37 -2.50
C GLU A 77 -10.55 -19.96 -2.31
N GLN A 78 -11.57 -19.39 -2.98
CA GLN A 78 -12.94 -19.88 -2.90
C GLN A 78 -13.14 -21.26 -3.53
N LYS A 79 -12.45 -21.57 -4.64
CA LYS A 79 -12.46 -22.93 -5.19
C LYS A 79 -11.80 -23.92 -4.27
N ILE A 80 -10.67 -23.56 -3.64
CA ILE A 80 -9.96 -24.44 -2.71
C ILE A 80 -10.83 -24.78 -1.49
N ASP A 81 -11.60 -23.81 -0.98
CA ASP A 81 -12.58 -24.01 0.09
C ASP A 81 -13.73 -24.94 -0.35
N ASP A 82 -14.28 -24.76 -1.55
CA ASP A 82 -15.36 -25.61 -2.11
C ASP A 82 -14.94 -27.08 -2.37
N TRP A 83 -13.63 -27.37 -2.50
CA TRP A 83 -13.09 -28.72 -2.69
C TRP A 83 -12.72 -29.44 -1.37
N GLN A 84 -12.82 -28.78 -0.21
CA GLN A 84 -12.56 -29.35 1.12
C GLN A 84 -13.82 -29.87 1.81
#